data_AF-A0A7X9E6Y9-F1
#
_entry.id   AF-A0A7X9E6Y9-F1
#
_cell.length_a   1.000
_cell.length_b   1.000
_cell.length_c   1.000
_cell.angle_alpha   90.00
_cell.angle_beta   90.00
_cell.angle_gamma   90.00
#
_symmetry.space_group_name_H-M   'P 1'
#
loop_
_entity.id
_entity.type
_entity.pdbx_description
1 polymer ?
#
loop_
_entity_poly.entity_id
_entity_poly.type
_entity_poly.pdbx_seq_one_letter_code
_entity_poly.pdbx_strand_id
1 'polypeptide(L)'
;MSTKLNYESIANRARNNALDLLLEAKLLAENERFARAFFLACLSLEELGKSQMTLDYAAGLITRDNLEKAFAGGKAHALKLAYQHRWMELKNIGRVTASIKYNLQEGERLQKLKELAVYTAEKKNPEQDWKALAEEEVKFVDDWFYDIMYAEWLNSPKRGSKSLWK
;
A
#
# COMPACT_ATOMS: atom_id res chain seq x y z
N MET A 1 22.70 13.65 19.56
CA MET A 1 21.75 12.59 19.93
C MET A 1 20.94 12.23 18.69
N SER A 2 21.09 11.02 18.17
CA SER A 2 20.32 10.53 17.02
C SER A 2 18.88 10.30 17.47
N THR A 3 17.93 11.03 16.88
CA THR A 3 16.50 10.77 16.98
C THR A 3 16.26 9.37 16.42
N LYS A 4 16.10 8.36 17.28
CA LYS A 4 15.59 7.06 16.86
C LYS A 4 14.23 7.31 16.20
N LEU A 5 14.16 7.09 14.88
CA LEU A 5 12.88 7.14 14.16
C LEU A 5 11.89 6.20 14.85
N ASN A 6 10.74 6.72 15.27
CA ASN A 6 9.66 5.91 15.80
C ASN A 6 8.87 5.34 14.61
N TYR A 7 9.27 4.15 14.15
CA TYR A 7 8.66 3.46 13.02
C TYR A 7 7.17 3.17 13.22
N GLU A 8 6.74 2.86 14.45
CA GLU A 8 5.34 2.65 14.78
C GLU A 8 4.51 3.94 14.59
N SER A 9 5.04 5.09 15.03
CA SER A 9 4.40 6.38 14.80
C SER A 9 4.30 6.74 13.31
N ILE A 10 5.32 6.41 12.51
CA ILE A 10 5.30 6.62 11.05
C ILE A 10 4.24 5.71 10.40
N ALA A 11 4.25 4.43 10.74
CA ALA A 11 3.29 3.47 10.21
C ALA A 11 1.84 3.84 10.54
N ASN A 12 1.58 4.28 11.78
CA ASN A 12 0.26 4.71 12.21
C ASN A 12 -0.22 5.98 11.48
N ARG A 13 0.64 6.98 11.30
CA ARG A 13 0.28 8.19 10.56
C ARG A 13 -0.03 7.89 9.10
N ALA A 14 0.79 7.06 8.45
CA ALA A 14 0.56 6.65 7.07
C ALA A 14 -0.76 5.85 6.94
N ARG A 15 -1.03 4.93 7.86
CA ARG A 15 -2.28 4.16 7.87
C ARG A 15 -3.52 5.04 8.07
N ASN A 16 -3.49 5.99 9.00
CA ASN A 16 -4.61 6.90 9.22
C ASN A 16 -4.86 7.77 7.98
N ASN A 17 -3.80 8.32 7.38
CA ASN A 17 -3.91 9.08 6.14
C ASN A 17 -4.46 8.22 4.99
N ALA A 18 -4.05 6.96 4.89
CA ALA A 18 -4.61 6.03 3.92
C ALA A 18 -6.12 5.81 4.12
N LEU A 19 -6.59 5.74 5.37
CA LEU A 19 -8.02 5.58 5.68
C LEU A 19 -8.82 6.83 5.27
N ASP A 20 -8.33 8.01 5.62
CA ASP A 20 -8.97 9.28 5.25
C ASP A 20 -9.08 9.40 3.72
N LEU A 21 -8.00 9.07 3.00
CA LEU A 21 -7.98 9.04 1.53
C LEU A 21 -8.99 8.04 0.94
N LEU A 22 -9.14 6.85 1.54
CA LEU A 22 -10.13 5.87 1.09
C LEU A 22 -11.56 6.39 1.28
N LEU A 23 -11.85 7.02 2.41
CA LEU A 23 -13.18 7.58 2.69
C LEU A 23 -13.54 8.69 1.69
N GLU A 24 -12.58 9.57 1.37
CA GLU A 24 -12.75 10.58 0.33
C GLU A 24 -12.92 9.95 -1.07
N ALA A 25 -12.17 8.89 -1.38
CA ALA A 25 -12.30 8.17 -2.64
C ALA A 25 -13.71 7.58 -2.82
N LYS A 26 -14.26 6.96 -1.76
CA LYS A 26 -15.62 6.43 -1.73
C LYS A 26 -16.66 7.52 -1.98
N LEU A 27 -16.54 8.65 -1.28
CA LEU A 27 -17.44 9.80 -1.46
C LEU A 27 -17.40 10.34 -2.91
N LEU A 28 -16.22 10.40 -3.52
CA LEU A 28 -16.09 10.83 -4.92
C LEU A 28 -16.70 9.82 -5.89
N ALA A 29 -16.56 8.52 -5.64
CA ALA A 29 -17.16 7.47 -6.45
C ALA A 29 -18.70 7.53 -6.40
N GLU A 30 -19.27 7.73 -5.21
CA GLU A 30 -20.72 7.93 -5.01
C GLU A 30 -21.27 9.14 -5.78
N ASN A 31 -20.44 10.15 -6.00
CA ASN A 31 -20.78 11.37 -6.75
C ASN A 31 -20.29 11.33 -8.22
N GLU A 32 -20.02 10.13 -8.75
CA GLU A 32 -19.62 9.87 -10.14
C GLU A 32 -18.34 10.63 -10.57
N ARG A 33 -17.47 10.96 -9.61
CA ARG A 33 -16.16 11.60 -9.86
C ARG A 33 -15.06 10.54 -9.95
N PHE A 34 -15.25 9.58 -10.86
CA PHE A 34 -14.47 8.35 -10.91
C PHE A 34 -12.95 8.53 -11.07
N ALA A 35 -12.49 9.41 -11.97
CA ALA A 35 -11.04 9.65 -12.12
C ALA A 35 -10.39 10.13 -10.81
N ARG A 36 -11.07 11.01 -10.08
CA ARG A 36 -10.58 11.52 -8.78
C ARG A 36 -10.70 10.46 -7.68
N ALA A 37 -11.77 9.66 -7.70
CA ALA A 37 -11.92 8.53 -6.78
C ALA A 37 -10.77 7.52 -6.96
N PHE A 38 -10.48 7.12 -8.21
CA PHE A 38 -9.35 6.26 -8.54
C PHE A 38 -8.02 6.86 -8.08
N PHE A 39 -7.80 8.16 -8.31
CA PHE A 39 -6.60 8.85 -7.85
C PHE A 39 -6.42 8.77 -6.33
N LEU A 40 -7.47 9.06 -5.55
CA LEU A 40 -7.41 8.99 -4.09
C LEU A 40 -7.26 7.56 -3.59
N ALA A 41 -7.89 6.57 -4.25
CA ALA A 41 -7.68 5.15 -3.93
C ALA A 41 -6.22 4.73 -4.14
N CYS A 42 -5.58 5.16 -5.23
CA CYS A 42 -4.15 4.94 -5.44
C CYS A 42 -3.27 5.61 -4.37
N LEU A 43 -3.60 6.84 -3.95
CA LEU A 43 -2.87 7.49 -2.86
C LEU A 43 -3.05 6.74 -1.53
N SER A 44 -4.25 6.23 -1.27
CA SER A 44 -4.52 5.38 -0.11
C SER A 44 -3.63 4.12 -0.12
N LEU A 45 -3.54 3.41 -1.25
CA LEU A 45 -2.63 2.26 -1.41
C LEU A 45 -1.18 2.63 -1.14
N GLU A 46 -0.72 3.80 -1.60
CA GLU A 46 0.66 4.22 -1.37
C GLU A 46 0.97 4.44 0.11
N GLU A 47 0.08 5.10 0.82
CA GLU A 47 0.23 5.37 2.25
C GLU A 47 0.14 4.07 3.06
N LEU A 48 -0.74 3.15 2.66
CA LEU A 48 -0.79 1.82 3.22
C LEU A 48 0.50 1.03 2.93
N GLY A 49 1.06 1.17 1.72
CA GLY A 49 2.39 0.71 1.34
C GLY A 49 3.50 1.20 2.24
N LYS A 50 3.54 2.51 2.52
CA LYS A 50 4.50 3.08 3.48
C LYS A 50 4.33 2.47 4.85
N SER A 51 3.09 2.33 5.32
CA SER A 51 2.78 1.76 6.63
C SER A 51 3.31 0.32 6.75
N GLN A 52 2.93 -0.55 5.81
CA GLN A 52 3.31 -1.96 5.80
C GLN A 52 4.82 -2.15 5.64
N MET A 53 5.47 -1.43 4.70
CA MET A 53 6.94 -1.50 4.55
C MET A 53 7.67 -1.06 5.82
N THR A 54 7.14 -0.05 6.53
CA THR A 54 7.72 0.43 7.79
C THR A 54 7.61 -0.63 8.89
N LEU A 55 6.47 -1.31 9.00
CA LEU A 55 6.27 -2.40 9.95
C LEU A 55 7.11 -3.62 9.61
N ASP A 56 7.17 -3.99 8.33
CA ASP A 56 7.96 -5.12 7.84
C ASP A 56 9.47 -4.86 8.03
N TYR A 57 9.93 -3.61 7.93
CA TYR A 57 11.30 -3.24 8.30
C TYR A 57 11.54 -3.37 9.81
N ALA A 58 10.61 -2.86 10.63
CA ALA A 58 10.71 -2.96 12.09
C ALA A 58 10.72 -4.43 12.58
N ALA A 59 10.03 -5.32 11.85
CA ALA A 59 10.03 -6.77 12.09
C ALA A 59 11.26 -7.50 11.50
N GLY A 60 12.13 -6.80 10.76
CA GLY A 60 13.32 -7.40 10.13
C GLY A 60 13.05 -8.20 8.86
N LEU A 61 11.87 -8.04 8.24
CA LEU A 61 11.45 -8.76 7.02
C LEU A 61 11.94 -8.10 5.73
N ILE A 62 12.23 -6.79 5.76
CA ILE A 62 12.87 -6.08 4.64
C ILE A 62 14.12 -5.33 5.10
N THR A 63 15.02 -5.06 4.15
CA THR A 63 16.27 -4.33 4.42
C THR A 63 16.04 -2.83 4.52
N ARG A 64 17.00 -2.12 5.14
CA ARG A 64 17.01 -0.66 5.21
C ARG A 64 17.00 -0.03 3.82
N ASP A 65 17.78 -0.57 2.88
CA ASP A 65 17.81 -0.11 1.49
C ASP A 65 16.42 -0.15 0.82
N ASN A 66 15.64 -1.20 1.08
CA ASN A 66 14.27 -1.30 0.54
C ASN A 66 13.35 -0.26 1.15
N LEU A 67 13.48 0.00 2.46
CA LEU A 67 12.74 1.06 3.13
C LEU A 67 13.13 2.43 2.58
N GLU A 68 14.43 2.75 2.50
CA GLU A 68 14.91 4.04 2.01
C GLU A 68 14.47 4.30 0.56
N LYS A 69 14.46 3.28 -0.31
CA LYS A 69 13.90 3.39 -1.67
C LYS A 69 12.41 3.76 -1.69
N ALA A 70 11.62 3.30 -0.71
CA ALA A 70 10.21 3.64 -0.59
C ALA A 70 9.97 5.09 -0.12
N PHE A 71 10.99 5.73 0.48
CA PHE A 71 10.96 7.13 0.93
C PHE A 71 11.76 8.08 0.04
N ALA A 72 12.54 7.58 -0.94
CA ALA A 72 13.49 8.37 -1.73
C ALA A 72 12.89 9.35 -2.77
N GLY A 73 11.56 9.53 -2.82
CA GLY A 73 10.89 10.38 -3.82
C GLY A 73 10.93 9.81 -5.26
N GLY A 74 10.10 10.33 -6.16
CA GLY A 74 10.05 9.91 -7.57
C GLY A 74 9.55 8.46 -7.77
N LYS A 75 10.44 7.52 -8.13
CA LYS A 75 10.08 6.11 -8.39
C LYS A 75 9.58 5.34 -7.15
N ALA A 76 9.72 5.94 -5.98
CA ALA A 76 9.20 5.43 -4.71
C ALA A 76 7.68 5.17 -4.76
N HIS A 77 6.90 5.94 -5.54
CA HIS A 77 5.45 5.78 -5.63
C HIS A 77 5.04 4.40 -6.15
N ALA A 78 5.62 3.98 -7.28
CA ALA A 78 5.38 2.66 -7.87
C ALA A 78 5.75 1.52 -6.92
N LEU A 79 6.84 1.65 -6.16
CA LEU A 79 7.25 0.63 -5.19
C LEU A 79 6.21 0.45 -4.07
N LYS A 80 5.68 1.55 -3.53
CA LYS A 80 4.67 1.52 -2.46
C LYS A 80 3.35 0.90 -2.95
N LEU A 81 2.94 1.24 -4.18
CA LEU A 81 1.78 0.62 -4.85
C LEU A 81 1.99 -0.88 -5.03
N ALA A 82 3.13 -1.27 -5.62
CA ALA A 82 3.48 -2.67 -5.83
C ALA A 82 3.48 -3.49 -4.53
N TYR A 83 3.86 -2.89 -3.42
CA TYR A 83 3.93 -3.57 -2.12
C TYR A 83 2.58 -4.05 -1.58
N GLN A 84 1.46 -3.49 -2.07
CA GLN A 84 0.14 -3.99 -1.70
C GLN A 84 -0.21 -5.30 -2.42
N HIS A 85 0.45 -5.58 -3.55
CA HIS A 85 0.35 -6.84 -4.30
C HIS A 85 1.52 -7.78 -3.96
N ARG A 86 1.94 -7.79 -2.68
CA ARG A 86 3.06 -8.60 -2.23
C ARG A 86 2.64 -10.03 -1.91
N TRP A 87 3.54 -10.97 -2.13
CA TRP A 87 3.40 -12.36 -1.69
C TRP A 87 4.69 -12.84 -1.04
N MET A 88 4.57 -13.92 -0.27
CA MET A 88 5.71 -14.55 0.38
C MET A 88 6.21 -15.72 -0.46
N GLU A 89 7.48 -15.67 -0.86
CA GLU A 89 8.16 -16.76 -1.53
C GLU A 89 8.99 -17.53 -0.52
N LEU A 90 8.64 -18.81 -0.32
CA LEU A 90 9.40 -19.75 0.51
C LEU A 90 10.45 -20.47 -0.34
N LYS A 91 11.72 -20.37 0.05
CA LYS A 91 12.81 -21.13 -0.57
C LYS A 91 13.31 -22.18 0.40
N ASN A 92 13.39 -23.42 -0.07
CA ASN A 92 13.95 -24.55 0.67
C ASN A 92 15.32 -24.94 0.10
N ILE A 93 16.38 -24.40 0.69
CA ILE A 93 17.76 -24.82 0.43
C ILE A 93 18.39 -25.12 1.79
N GLY A 94 18.04 -26.28 2.37
CA GLY A 94 18.52 -26.75 3.68
C GLY A 94 17.93 -26.04 4.91
N ARG A 95 17.48 -24.79 4.77
CA ARG A 95 16.61 -24.07 5.72
C ARG A 95 15.48 -23.38 4.96
N VAL A 96 14.29 -23.32 5.56
CA VAL A 96 13.18 -22.54 5.00
C VAL A 96 13.51 -21.06 5.19
N THR A 97 13.62 -20.35 4.07
CA THR A 97 13.80 -18.89 4.04
C THR A 97 12.58 -18.27 3.37
N ALA A 98 11.98 -17.27 4.02
CA ALA A 98 10.88 -16.50 3.46
C ALA A 98 11.42 -15.18 2.89
N SER A 99 10.97 -14.81 1.69
CA SER A 99 11.27 -13.51 1.10
C SER A 99 10.00 -12.85 0.58
N ILE A 100 9.86 -11.56 0.80
CA ILE A 100 8.75 -10.77 0.27
C ILE A 100 9.03 -10.46 -1.21
N LYS A 101 8.07 -10.77 -2.06
CA LYS A 101 8.05 -10.44 -3.49
C LYS A 101 6.86 -9.54 -3.77
N TYR A 102 6.95 -8.72 -4.82
CA TYR A 102 5.89 -7.80 -5.23
C TYR A 102 5.99 -7.55 -6.73
N ASN A 103 4.87 -7.19 -7.36
CA ASN A 103 4.80 -6.92 -8.79
C ASN A 103 5.10 -5.44 -9.09
N LEU A 104 6.35 -5.13 -9.45
CA LEU A 104 6.75 -3.75 -9.77
C LEU A 104 6.08 -3.22 -11.05
N GLN A 105 5.82 -4.08 -12.03
CA GLN A 105 5.15 -3.66 -13.28
C GLN A 105 3.75 -3.12 -12.98
N GLU A 106 3.05 -3.77 -12.04
CA GLU A 106 1.73 -3.33 -11.60
C GLU A 106 1.79 -1.99 -10.87
N GLY A 107 2.76 -1.82 -9.96
CA GLY A 107 2.98 -0.52 -9.31
C GLY A 107 3.30 0.60 -10.30
N GLU A 108 4.06 0.32 -11.37
CA GLU A 108 4.32 1.28 -12.45
C GLU A 108 3.09 1.57 -13.32
N ARG A 109 2.24 0.57 -13.57
CA ARG A 109 0.95 0.72 -14.27
C ARG A 109 0.04 1.66 -13.49
N LEU A 110 -0.18 1.37 -12.21
CA LEU A 110 -1.00 2.19 -11.32
C LEU A 110 -0.47 3.61 -11.17
N GLN A 111 0.85 3.77 -11.06
CA GLN A 111 1.46 5.10 -11.00
C GLN A 111 1.14 5.94 -12.25
N LYS A 112 1.24 5.34 -13.45
CA LYS A 112 0.92 6.03 -14.71
C LYS A 112 -0.56 6.39 -14.78
N LEU A 113 -1.46 5.45 -14.46
CA LEU A 113 -2.90 5.71 -14.47
C LEU A 113 -3.28 6.80 -13.46
N LYS A 114 -2.66 6.79 -12.28
CA LYS A 114 -2.86 7.80 -11.25
C LYS A 114 -2.46 9.20 -11.75
N GLU A 115 -1.36 9.32 -12.46
CA GLU A 115 -0.95 10.59 -13.09
C GLU A 115 -1.95 11.03 -14.17
N LEU A 116 -2.42 10.11 -15.02
CA LEU A 116 -3.41 10.37 -16.06
C LEU A 116 -4.78 10.79 -15.51
N ALA A 117 -5.12 10.37 -14.28
CA ALA A 117 -6.38 10.69 -13.64
C ALA A 117 -6.50 12.16 -13.20
N VAL A 118 -5.37 12.85 -13.01
CA VAL A 118 -5.32 14.23 -12.51
C VAL A 118 -4.80 15.20 -13.56
N TYR A 119 -3.82 14.78 -14.36
CA TYR A 119 -3.20 15.65 -15.35
C TYR A 119 -3.84 15.49 -16.73
N THR A 120 -4.29 16.61 -17.29
CA THR A 120 -4.66 16.71 -18.70
C THR A 120 -3.38 16.84 -19.53
N ALA A 121 -3.05 15.83 -20.33
CA ALA A 121 -1.93 15.92 -21.26
C ALA A 121 -2.34 16.69 -22.53
N GLU A 122 -1.40 17.42 -23.15
CA GLU A 122 -1.61 18.07 -24.46
C GLU A 122 -1.85 17.05 -25.59
N LYS A 123 -1.27 15.86 -25.46
CA LYS A 123 -1.57 14.72 -26.34
C LYS A 123 -2.82 14.02 -25.82
N LYS A 124 -3.72 13.65 -26.74
CA LYS A 124 -4.95 12.92 -26.43
C LYS A 124 -4.60 11.64 -25.64
N ASN A 125 -4.86 11.63 -24.34
CA ASN A 125 -4.73 10.43 -23.54
C ASN A 125 -5.70 9.38 -24.09
N PRO A 126 -5.32 8.09 -24.12
CA PRO A 126 -6.28 7.04 -24.42
C PRO A 126 -7.44 7.16 -23.42
N GLU A 127 -8.68 7.09 -23.92
CA GLU A 127 -9.85 7.08 -23.05
C GLU A 127 -9.73 5.90 -22.07
N GLN A 128 -9.94 6.20 -20.79
CA GLN A 128 -9.93 5.21 -19.73
C GLN A 128 -11.36 5.04 -19.23
N ASP A 129 -11.74 3.80 -18.94
CA ASP A 129 -12.95 3.53 -18.18
C ASP A 129 -12.68 3.83 -16.70
N TRP A 130 -12.76 5.12 -16.36
CA TRP A 130 -12.49 5.58 -15.00
C TRP A 130 -13.45 4.97 -13.99
N LYS A 131 -14.67 4.64 -14.40
CA LYS A 131 -15.66 4.02 -13.50
C LYS A 131 -15.19 2.63 -13.10
N ALA A 132 -14.88 1.77 -14.08
CA ALA A 132 -14.39 0.42 -13.81
C ALA A 132 -13.12 0.44 -12.95
N LEU A 133 -12.15 1.30 -13.31
CA LEU A 133 -10.91 1.45 -12.54
C LEU A 133 -11.17 1.95 -11.12
N ALA A 134 -12.06 2.92 -10.92
CA ALA A 134 -12.36 3.42 -9.58
C ALA A 134 -13.06 2.37 -8.72
N GLU A 135 -14.03 1.64 -9.29
CA GLU A 135 -14.74 0.57 -8.58
C GLU A 135 -13.80 -0.56 -8.17
N GLU A 136 -12.90 -0.98 -9.06
CA GLU A 136 -11.88 -2.00 -8.79
C GLU A 136 -10.95 -1.55 -7.65
N GLU A 137 -10.31 -0.38 -7.79
CA GLU A 137 -9.28 0.04 -6.85
C GLU A 137 -9.84 0.47 -5.49
N VAL A 138 -11.00 1.14 -5.45
CA VAL A 138 -11.65 1.48 -4.18
C VAL A 138 -12.02 0.20 -3.43
N LYS A 139 -12.56 -0.81 -4.12
CA LYS A 139 -12.91 -2.08 -3.50
C LYS A 139 -11.64 -2.80 -3.02
N PHE A 140 -10.59 -2.86 -3.84
CA PHE A 140 -9.34 -3.50 -3.47
C PHE A 140 -8.73 -2.89 -2.21
N VAL A 141 -8.68 -1.55 -2.12
CA VAL A 141 -8.18 -0.85 -0.92
C VAL A 141 -9.03 -1.17 0.31
N ASP A 142 -10.36 -1.16 0.16
CA ASP A 142 -11.29 -1.41 1.26
C ASP A 142 -11.16 -2.83 1.82
N ASP A 143 -11.13 -3.83 0.93
CA ASP A 143 -10.87 -5.22 1.30
C ASP A 143 -9.53 -5.35 2.03
N TRP A 144 -8.51 -4.64 1.55
CA TRP A 144 -7.17 -4.70 2.14
C TRP A 144 -7.09 -4.06 3.53
N PHE A 145 -7.81 -2.96 3.75
CA PHE A 145 -7.99 -2.40 5.09
C PHE A 145 -8.67 -3.37 6.04
N TYR A 146 -9.74 -4.03 5.57
CA TYR A 146 -10.43 -5.05 6.34
C TYR A 146 -9.47 -6.18 6.74
N ASP A 147 -8.70 -6.71 5.79
CA ASP A 147 -7.74 -7.80 6.02
C ASP A 147 -6.65 -7.41 7.02
N ILE A 148 -6.08 -6.21 6.88
CA ILE A 148 -5.05 -5.70 7.81
C ILE A 148 -5.63 -5.55 9.22
N MET A 149 -6.81 -4.93 9.35
CA MET A 149 -7.46 -4.77 10.65
C MET A 149 -7.83 -6.11 11.27
N TYR A 150 -8.31 -7.05 10.48
CA TYR A 150 -8.64 -8.40 10.93
C TYR A 150 -7.39 -9.14 11.40
N ALA A 151 -6.28 -9.07 10.65
CA ALA A 151 -5.01 -9.64 11.04
C ALA A 151 -4.43 -9.00 12.31
N GLU A 152 -4.52 -7.68 12.46
CA GLU A 152 -4.11 -6.97 13.68
C GLU A 152 -4.98 -7.34 14.89
N TRP A 153 -6.28 -7.50 14.69
CA TRP A 153 -7.21 -7.97 15.73
C TRP A 153 -6.84 -9.38 16.20
N LEU A 154 -6.53 -10.28 15.27
CA LEU A 154 -6.04 -11.63 15.60
C LEU A 154 -4.70 -11.63 16.33
N ASN A 155 -3.85 -10.64 16.07
CA ASN A 155 -2.47 -10.56 16.59
C ASN A 155 -2.30 -9.66 17.83
N SER A 156 -3.30 -8.86 18.21
CA SER A 156 -3.19 -7.94 19.34
C SER A 156 -3.16 -8.67 20.69
N PRO A 157 -2.18 -8.40 21.58
CA PRO A 157 -1.67 -9.38 22.52
C PRO A 157 -2.29 -9.22 23.91
N LYS A 158 -3.24 -10.06 24.31
CA LYS A 158 -3.56 -10.41 25.73
C LYS A 158 -4.75 -11.37 25.82
N ARG A 159 -4.49 -12.66 25.57
CA ARG A 159 -5.04 -13.82 26.30
C ARG A 159 -4.27 -15.03 25.76
N GLY A 160 -3.33 -15.52 26.57
CA GLY A 160 -2.32 -16.51 26.20
C GLY A 160 -2.89 -17.84 25.70
N SER A 161 -2.08 -18.78 25.21
CA SER A 161 -0.62 -18.89 25.23
C SER A 161 -0.18 -19.41 23.87
N LYS A 162 0.84 -18.80 23.23
CA LYS A 162 1.28 -19.04 21.84
C LYS A 162 0.44 -18.30 20.80
N SER A 163 0.67 -16.98 20.72
CA SER A 163 0.40 -16.17 19.53
C SER A 163 0.78 -16.96 18.27
N LEU A 164 -0.18 -17.18 17.38
CA LEU A 164 -0.26 -18.28 16.42
C LEU A 164 0.88 -18.41 15.40
N TRP A 165 1.85 -17.50 15.37
CA TRP A 165 3.00 -17.54 14.49
C TRP A 165 4.24 -17.03 15.23
N LYS A 166 4.98 -17.96 15.83
CA LYS A 166 6.42 -17.85 16.06
C LYS A 166 7.11 -18.87 15.17
#